data_AF-A0A2V8AHY0-F1
#
_entry.id   AF-A0A2V8AHY0-F1
#
_cell.length_a   1.000
_cell.length_b   1.000
_cell.length_c   1.000
_cell.angle_alpha   90.00
_cell.angle_beta   90.00
_cell.angle_gamma   90.00
#
_symmetry.space_group_name_H-M   'P 1'
#
loop_
_entity.id
_entity.type
_entity.pdbx_description
1 polymer ?
#
loop_
_entity_poly.entity_id
_entity_poly.type
_entity_poly.pdbx_seq_one_letter_code
_entity_poly.pdbx_strand_id
1 'polypeptide(L)' 'MKVGRQQIIEELGKRIIGQSEVIELVLLTLFVGGNSLIVGVPGLAKTLLVATLARVLDLKFTRIQ' A
#
# COMPACT_ATOMS: atom_id res chain seq x y z
N MET A 1 13.01 -6.36 12.37
CA MET A 1 11.79 -6.09 11.56
C MET A 1 11.27 -4.66 11.63
N LYS A 2 11.34 -3.93 12.76
CA LYS A 2 10.75 -2.56 12.87
C LYS A 2 11.34 -1.53 11.91
N VAL A 3 12.64 -1.60 11.59
CA VAL A 3 13.33 -0.63 10.72
C VAL A 3 12.80 -0.66 9.28
N GLY A 4 12.67 -1.85 8.68
CA GLY A 4 12.22 -1.98 7.29
C GLY A 4 10.77 -1.49 7.09
N ARG A 5 9.87 -1.79 8.03
CA ARG A 5 8.49 -1.28 7.99
C ARG A 5 8.44 0.25 7.98
N GLN A 6 9.24 0.89 8.83
CA GLN A 6 9.28 2.34 8.94
C GLN A 6 9.75 2.99 7.62
N GLN A 7 10.80 2.43 7.00
CA GLN A 7 11.31 2.90 5.70
C GLN A 7 10.24 2.77 4.60
N ILE A 8 9.50 1.67 4.56
CA ILE A 8 8.42 1.47 3.59
C ILE A 8 7.34 2.55 3.75
N ILE A 9 6.90 2.81 4.99
CA ILE A 9 5.86 3.80 5.28
C ILE A 9 6.34 5.21 4.88
N GLU A 10 7.59 5.55 5.15
CA GLU A 10 8.19 6.83 4.76
C GLU A 10 8.23 7.01 3.24
N GLU A 11 8.66 5.99 2.49
CA GLU A 11 8.67 6.04 1.02
C GLU A 11 7.25 6.14 0.43
N LEU A 12 6.28 5.42 0.99
CA LEU A 12 4.88 5.53 0.61
C LEU A 12 4.33 6.94 0.88
N GLY A 13 4.67 7.52 2.02
CA GLY A 13 4.23 8.85 2.45
C GLY A 13 4.65 9.99 1.51
N LYS A 14 5.69 9.79 0.69
CA LYS A 14 6.11 10.77 -0.33
C LYS A 14 5.08 10.95 -1.46
N ARG A 15 4.21 9.97 -1.70
CA ARG A 15 3.15 10.05 -2.75
C ARG A 15 1.74 9.85 -2.23
N ILE A 16 1.58 9.18 -1.08
CA ILE A 16 0.29 8.83 -0.51
C ILE A 16 0.06 9.66 0.76
N ILE A 17 -0.90 10.58 0.71
CA ILE A 17 -1.21 11.51 1.81
C ILE A 17 -2.54 11.09 2.44
N GLY A 18 -2.59 11.03 3.78
CA GLY A 18 -3.83 10.83 4.54
C GLY A 18 -4.41 9.42 4.54
N GLN A 19 -3.66 8.41 4.07
CA GLN A 19 -4.10 7.00 4.00
C GLN A 19 -3.26 6.07 4.89
N SER A 20 -2.76 6.56 6.04
CA SER A 20 -1.86 5.82 6.92
C SER A 20 -2.46 4.50 7.40
N GLU A 21 -3.71 4.50 7.84
CA GLU A 21 -4.41 3.29 8.31
C GLU A 21 -4.56 2.24 7.20
N VAL A 22 -4.92 2.65 5.99
CA VAL A 22 -5.04 1.75 4.84
C VAL A 22 -3.68 1.14 4.49
N ILE A 23 -2.60 1.93 4.54
CA ILE A 23 -1.24 1.45 4.33
C ILE A 23 -0.89 0.36 5.36
N GLU A 24 -1.20 0.59 6.64
CA GLU A 24 -0.91 -0.38 7.69
C GLU A 24 -1.65 -1.71 7.49
N LEU A 25 -2.94 -1.65 7.16
CA LEU A 25 -3.75 -2.85 6.90
C LEU A 25 -3.25 -3.61 5.67
N VAL A 26 -2.92 -2.92 4.57
CA VAL A 26 -2.41 -3.57 3.36
C VAL A 26 -1.05 -4.23 3.62
N LEU A 27 -0.13 -3.55 4.34
CA LEU A 27 1.15 -4.13 4.73
C LEU A 27 0.98 -5.36 5.61
N LEU A 28 0.08 -5.30 6.60
CA LEU A 28 -0.24 -6.44 7.45
C LEU A 28 -0.72 -7.61 6.61
N THR A 29 -1.67 -7.37 5.71
CA THR A 29 -2.25 -8.40 4.83
C THR A 29 -1.19 -9.04 3.95
N LEU A 30 -0.28 -8.24 3.39
CA LEU A 30 0.84 -8.71 2.59
C LEU A 30 1.79 -9.60 3.40
N PHE A 31 2.16 -9.19 4.62
CA PHE A 31 3.09 -9.95 5.46
C PHE A 31 2.53 -11.29 5.93
N VAL A 32 1.21 -11.40 6.08
CA VAL A 32 0.55 -12.67 6.41
C VAL A 32 0.17 -13.50 5.18
N GLY A 33 0.47 -13.02 3.96
CA GLY A 33 0.14 -13.69 2.70
C GLY A 33 -1.36 -13.74 2.38
N GLY A 34 -2.14 -12.80 2.92
CA GLY A 34 -3.58 -12.70 2.71
C GLY A 34 -3.97 -11.85 1.50
N ASN A 35 -5.28 -11.67 1.32
CA ASN A 35 -5.86 -10.78 0.31
C ASN A 35 -6.64 -9.64 0.98
N SER A 36 -6.51 -8.42 0.47
CA SER A 36 -7.20 -7.23 1.00
C SER A 36 -8.20 -6.68 -0.01
N LEU A 37 -9.38 -6.25 0.46
CA LEU A 37 -10.34 -5.47 -0.32
C LEU A 37 -10.30 -4.01 0.13
N ILE A 38 -10.01 -3.08 -0.79
CA ILE A 38 -9.93 -1.65 -0.49
C ILE A 38 -11.17 -0.95 -1.04
N VAL A 39 -12.07 -0.53 -0.15
CA VAL A 39 -13.32 0.16 -0.48
C VAL A 39 -13.21 1.65 -0.15
N GLY A 40 -13.79 2.50 -0.98
CA GLY A 40 -13.91 3.93 -0.72
C GLY A 40 -14.44 4.66 -1.95
N VAL A 41 -14.73 5.96 -1.81
CA VAL A 41 -15.24 6.76 -2.93
C VAL A 41 -14.20 6.94 -4.06
N PRO A 42 -14.64 7.23 -5.30
CA PRO A 42 -13.72 7.56 -6.40
C PRO A 42 -12.78 8.72 -6.03
N GLY A 43 -11.55 8.70 -6.56
CA GLY A 43 -10.57 9.77 -6.34
C GLY A 43 -9.67 9.63 -5.09
N LEU A 44 -9.92 8.67 -4.19
CA LEU A 44 -9.10 8.45 -2.98
C LEU A 44 -7.78 7.70 -3.23
N ALA A 45 -7.20 7.81 -4.42
CA ALA A 45 -5.88 7.26 -4.73
C ALA A 45 -5.69 5.75 -4.46
N LYS A 46 -6.75 4.93 -4.34
CA LYS A 46 -6.67 3.48 -4.05
C LYS A 46 -5.73 2.74 -5.01
N THR A 47 -5.90 2.97 -6.31
CA THR A 47 -5.02 2.38 -7.34
C THR A 47 -3.59 2.89 -7.23
N LEU A 48 -3.41 4.18 -6.93
CA LEU A 48 -2.09 4.79 -6.77
C LEU A 48 -1.37 4.21 -5.54
N LEU A 49 -2.09 3.95 -4.45
CA LEU A 49 -1.58 3.33 -3.23
C LEU A 49 -1.00 1.95 -3.53
N VAL A 50 -1.79 1.05 -4.13
CA VAL A 50 -1.33 -0.32 -4.43
C VAL A 50 -0.19 -0.32 -5.45
N ALA A 51 -0.26 0.53 -6.48
CA ALA A 51 0.81 0.67 -7.47
C ALA A 51 2.12 1.23 -6.87
N THR A 52 2.02 2.19 -5.94
CA THR A 52 3.19 2.77 -5.28
C THR A 52 3.80 1.77 -4.30
N LEU A 53 2.96 1.04 -3.54
CA LEU A 53 3.41 -0.04 -2.66
C LEU A 53 4.18 -1.11 -3.44
N ALA A 54 3.65 -1.57 -4.57
CA ALA A 54 4.32 -2.55 -5.40
C ALA A 54 5.68 -2.03 -5.89
N ARG A 55 5.79 -0.74 -6.27
CA ARG A 55 7.07 -0.14 -6.65
C ARG A 55 8.07 -0.07 -5.50
N VAL A 56 7.64 0.34 -4.30
CA VAL A 56 8.51 0.46 -3.12
C VAL A 56 9.05 -0.90 -2.68
N LEU A 57 8.25 -1.95 -2.85
CA LEU A 57 8.59 -3.32 -2.45
C LEU A 57 9.12 -4.20 -3.59
N ASP A 58 9.34 -3.62 -4.79
CA ASP A 58 9.73 -4.34 -6.01
C ASP A 58 8.84 -5.56 -6.34
N LEU A 59 7.52 -5.39 -6.18
CA LEU A 59 6.50 -6.38 -6.48
C LEU A 59 5.89 -6.17 -7.87
N LYS A 60 5.39 -7.26 -8.46
CA LYS A 60 4.59 -7.18 -9.69
C LYS A 60 3.22 -6.56 -9.38
N PHE A 61 2.87 -5.51 -10.12
CA PHE A 61 1.54 -4.90 -10.06
C PHE A 61 0.76 -5.20 -11.34
N THR A 62 -0.40 -5.85 -11.19
CA THR A 62 -1.33 -6.12 -12.27
C THR A 62 -2.69 -5.54 -11.90
N ARG A 63 -3.32 -4.83 -12.84
CA ARG A 63 -4.68 -4.31 -12.71
C ARG A 63 -5.59 -5.03 -13.69
N ILE A 64 -6.62 -5.69 -13.18
CA ILE A 64 -7.74 -6.23 -13.96
C ILE A 64 -8.92 -5.28 -13.69
N GLN A 65 -9.57 -4.79 -14.76
CA GLN A 65 -10.68 -3.85 -14.67
C GLN A 65 -12.03 -4.55 -14.71
#